data_AF-A0A165YLK0-F1
#
_entry.id   AF-A0A165YLK0-F1
#
_cell.length_a   1.000
_cell.length_b   1.000
_cell.length_c   1.000
_cell.angle_alpha   90.00
_cell.angle_beta   90.00
_cell.angle_gamma   90.00
#
_symmetry.space_group_name_H-M   'P 1'
#
loop_
_entity.id
_entity.type
_entity.pdbx_description
1 polymer ?
#
loop_
_entity_poly.entity_id
_entity_poly.type
_entity_poly.pdbx_seq_one_letter_code
_entity_poly.pdbx_strand_id
1 'polypeptide(L)'
;MCGPRTLHSNVVRDNALINPSGKKGKAVPVDLNTEHCVRSIKTVGTAKGIRADWSTLGDVSASITVLSDASHAVVAMFDIYDGSSHTTPDTSKLVWQVYNAVGDLLETKIDRIDGDKQKLRPDLLGEGQQKLVTSGLTNFNKNMRALYSGLAVNEFVVEEEDELPPMGFSFQEPEDAEDENEY
;
A
#
# COMPACT_ATOMS: atom_id res chain seq x y z
N MET A 1 -30.87 -36.59 -35.19
CA MET A 1 -30.96 -37.63 -34.14
C MET A 1 -29.56 -38.16 -33.89
N CYS A 2 -29.01 -37.98 -32.70
CA CYS A 2 -27.65 -38.39 -32.32
C CYS A 2 -27.74 -39.77 -31.66
N GLY A 3 -26.98 -40.76 -32.13
CA GLY A 3 -27.04 -42.16 -31.68
C GLY A 3 -26.72 -42.34 -30.18
N PRO A 4 -26.95 -43.56 -29.64
CA PRO A 4 -26.81 -43.85 -28.22
C PRO A 4 -25.36 -43.61 -27.77
N ARG A 5 -25.16 -42.60 -26.92
CA ARG A 5 -23.87 -42.28 -26.31
C ARG A 5 -23.58 -43.26 -25.17
N THR A 6 -22.33 -43.73 -25.08
CA THR A 6 -21.88 -44.65 -24.04
C THR A 6 -21.84 -43.96 -22.67
N LEU A 7 -22.27 -44.69 -21.62
CA LEU A 7 -22.39 -44.21 -20.23
C LEU A 7 -21.14 -43.47 -19.74
N HIS A 8 -19.95 -44.02 -20.07
CA HIS A 8 -18.66 -43.47 -19.67
C HIS A 8 -18.40 -42.07 -20.24
N SER A 9 -18.80 -41.79 -21.48
CA SER A 9 -18.60 -40.47 -22.08
C SER A 9 -19.47 -39.41 -21.42
N ASN A 10 -20.63 -39.78 -20.88
CA ASN A 10 -21.51 -38.86 -20.16
C ASN A 10 -20.91 -38.54 -18.79
N VAL A 11 -20.45 -39.52 -18.02
CA VAL A 11 -19.82 -39.31 -16.71
C VAL A 11 -18.60 -38.38 -16.80
N VAL A 12 -17.74 -38.56 -17.82
CA VAL A 12 -16.57 -37.69 -17.99
C VAL A 12 -16.98 -36.26 -18.36
N ARG A 13 -18.02 -36.07 -19.19
CA ARG A 13 -18.53 -34.74 -19.56
C ARG A 13 -19.24 -34.04 -18.41
N ASP A 14 -19.99 -34.80 -17.62
CA ASP A 14 -20.71 -34.31 -16.44
C ASP A 14 -19.74 -33.91 -15.33
N ASN A 15 -18.57 -34.55 -15.24
CA ASN A 15 -17.49 -34.14 -14.32
C ASN A 15 -16.60 -33.03 -14.88
N ALA A 16 -16.57 -32.83 -16.21
CA ALA A 16 -15.72 -31.81 -16.83
C ALA A 16 -16.37 -30.42 -16.82
N LEU A 17 -17.69 -30.33 -16.74
CA LEU A 17 -18.46 -29.09 -16.80
C LEU A 17 -19.24 -28.89 -15.50
N ILE A 18 -19.02 -27.75 -14.86
CA ILE A 18 -19.77 -27.33 -13.67
C ILE A 18 -20.54 -26.05 -13.97
N ASN A 19 -21.69 -25.87 -13.32
CA ASN A 19 -22.47 -24.65 -13.41
C ASN A 19 -22.50 -23.93 -12.07
N PRO A 20 -21.42 -23.21 -11.71
CA PRO A 20 -21.34 -22.50 -10.43
C PRO A 20 -22.44 -21.43 -10.29
N SER A 21 -22.95 -20.92 -11.41
CA SER A 21 -23.99 -19.88 -11.41
C SER A 21 -25.42 -20.39 -11.25
N GLY A 22 -25.65 -21.70 -11.43
CA GLY A 22 -27.00 -22.29 -11.53
C GLY A 22 -27.83 -21.86 -12.75
N LYS A 23 -27.33 -20.96 -13.62
CA LYS A 23 -28.07 -20.44 -14.78
C LYS A 23 -27.95 -21.38 -15.99
N LYS A 24 -29.06 -21.63 -16.70
CA LYS A 24 -29.06 -22.50 -17.89
C LYS A 24 -28.13 -21.94 -18.98
N GLY A 25 -27.27 -22.80 -19.54
CA GLY A 25 -26.33 -22.42 -20.61
C GLY A 25 -25.06 -21.69 -20.14
N LYS A 26 -24.79 -21.68 -18.83
CA LYS A 26 -23.60 -21.04 -18.23
C LYS A 26 -22.66 -22.05 -17.55
N ALA A 27 -22.64 -23.30 -18.03
CA ALA A 27 -21.67 -24.28 -17.56
C ALA A 27 -20.28 -23.92 -18.07
N VAL A 28 -19.27 -24.06 -17.20
CA VAL A 28 -17.86 -23.79 -17.48
C VAL A 28 -17.05 -25.05 -17.21
N PRO A 29 -15.92 -25.26 -17.91
CA PRO A 29 -14.97 -26.30 -17.56
C PRO A 29 -14.48 -26.16 -16.11
N VAL A 30 -14.31 -27.28 -15.40
CA VAL A 30 -13.80 -27.29 -14.01
C VAL A 30 -12.44 -26.58 -13.91
N ASP A 31 -11.58 -26.78 -14.91
CA ASP A 31 -10.26 -26.13 -15.00
C ASP A 31 -10.41 -24.59 -15.04
N LEU A 32 -11.31 -24.09 -15.88
CA LEU A 32 -11.59 -22.65 -16.01
C LEU A 32 -12.17 -22.06 -14.71
N ASN A 33 -13.04 -22.80 -14.02
CA ASN A 33 -13.55 -22.37 -12.72
C ASN A 33 -12.44 -22.28 -11.67
N THR A 34 -11.53 -23.26 -11.67
CA THR A 34 -10.36 -23.26 -10.77
C THR A 34 -9.46 -22.07 -11.07
N GLU A 35 -9.23 -21.76 -12.36
CA GLU A 35 -8.48 -20.59 -12.78
C GLU A 35 -9.13 -19.29 -12.29
N HIS A 36 -10.45 -19.15 -12.42
CA HIS A 36 -11.19 -17.99 -11.93
C HIS A 36 -11.07 -17.83 -10.41
N CYS A 37 -11.22 -18.90 -9.64
CA CYS A 37 -11.04 -18.86 -8.18
C CYS A 37 -9.62 -18.45 -7.80
N VAL A 38 -8.59 -19.02 -8.45
CA VAL A 38 -7.19 -18.65 -8.21
C VAL A 38 -6.94 -17.19 -8.58
N ARG A 39 -7.53 -16.70 -9.66
CA ARG A 39 -7.42 -15.30 -10.07
C ARG A 39 -8.04 -14.36 -9.02
N SER A 40 -9.25 -14.66 -8.54
CA SER A 40 -9.90 -13.87 -7.48
C SER A 40 -9.08 -13.85 -6.20
N ILE A 41 -8.54 -15.00 -5.79
CA ILE A 41 -7.65 -15.09 -4.61
C ILE A 41 -6.40 -14.26 -4.81
N LYS A 42 -5.78 -14.25 -6.00
CA LYS A 42 -4.61 -13.41 -6.29
C LYS A 42 -4.94 -11.92 -6.27
N THR A 43 -6.11 -11.52 -6.74
CA THR A 43 -6.54 -10.11 -6.73
C THR A 43 -6.75 -9.62 -5.29
N VAL A 44 -7.44 -10.40 -4.47
CA VAL A 44 -7.82 -10.00 -3.10
C VAL A 44 -6.68 -10.24 -2.10
N GLY A 45 -6.03 -11.39 -2.19
CA GLY A 45 -4.92 -11.83 -1.35
C GLY A 45 -3.57 -11.24 -1.72
N THR A 46 -3.53 -10.01 -2.23
CA THR A 46 -2.27 -9.29 -2.50
C THR A 46 -1.64 -8.80 -1.18
N ALA A 47 -1.50 -9.67 -0.18
CA ALA A 47 -0.76 -9.37 1.03
C ALA A 47 0.72 -9.27 0.69
N LYS A 48 1.32 -8.08 0.87
CA LYS A 48 2.76 -7.86 0.69
C LYS A 48 3.48 -7.87 2.04
N GLY A 49 4.67 -8.45 2.09
CA GLY A 49 5.58 -8.38 3.25
C GLY A 49 5.33 -9.44 4.32
N ILE A 50 5.52 -9.07 5.59
CA ILE A 50 5.52 -9.98 6.77
C ILE A 50 4.17 -10.70 6.99
N ARG A 51 3.09 -10.22 6.38
CA ARG A 51 1.74 -10.79 6.49
C ARG A 51 1.36 -11.76 5.36
N ALA A 52 2.31 -12.13 4.51
CA ALA A 52 2.09 -13.15 3.48
C ALA A 52 2.29 -14.57 4.06
N ASP A 53 1.39 -14.97 4.97
CA ASP A 53 1.39 -16.32 5.54
C ASP A 53 0.30 -17.21 4.91
N TRP A 54 0.49 -18.53 5.00
CA TRP A 54 -0.49 -19.49 4.46
C TRP A 54 -1.82 -19.47 5.22
N SER A 55 -1.80 -19.03 6.48
CA SER A 55 -2.98 -18.89 7.33
C SER A 55 -3.91 -17.80 6.79
N THR A 56 -3.38 -16.59 6.49
CA THR A 56 -4.18 -15.51 5.90
C THR A 56 -4.68 -15.87 4.51
N LEU A 57 -3.90 -16.63 3.71
CA LEU A 57 -4.38 -17.13 2.43
C LEU A 57 -5.57 -18.09 2.61
N GLY A 58 -5.52 -18.95 3.63
CA GLY A 58 -6.62 -19.82 4.02
C GLY A 58 -7.88 -19.03 4.37
N ASP A 59 -7.75 -18.04 5.24
CA ASP A 59 -8.86 -17.17 5.66
C ASP A 59 -9.46 -16.38 4.49
N VAL A 60 -8.61 -15.83 3.61
CA VAL A 60 -9.04 -15.11 2.38
C VAL A 60 -9.74 -16.06 1.42
N SER A 61 -9.23 -17.29 1.25
CA SER A 61 -9.85 -18.28 0.37
C SER A 61 -11.24 -18.71 0.86
N ALA A 62 -11.44 -18.84 2.18
CA ALA A 62 -12.73 -19.16 2.78
C ALA A 62 -13.74 -18.02 2.65
N SER A 63 -13.27 -16.77 2.65
CA SER A 63 -14.09 -15.56 2.57
C SER A 63 -14.20 -14.97 1.15
N ILE A 64 -13.66 -15.65 0.13
CA ILE A 64 -13.53 -15.10 -1.23
C ILE A 64 -14.87 -14.73 -1.87
N THR A 65 -15.94 -15.48 -1.56
CA THR A 65 -17.29 -15.20 -2.06
C THR A 65 -17.81 -13.87 -1.52
N VAL A 66 -17.69 -13.67 -0.21
CA VAL A 66 -18.10 -12.44 0.47
C VAL A 66 -17.27 -11.24 0.01
N LEU A 67 -15.95 -11.44 -0.14
CA LEU A 67 -15.03 -10.40 -0.62
C LEU A 67 -15.31 -10.01 -2.07
N SER A 68 -15.62 -11.00 -2.92
CA SER A 68 -16.03 -10.76 -4.30
C SER A 68 -17.36 -9.98 -4.36
N ASP A 69 -18.34 -10.34 -3.56
CA ASP A 69 -19.64 -9.64 -3.53
C ASP A 69 -19.49 -8.20 -3.02
N ALA A 70 -18.67 -7.98 -1.99
CA ALA A 70 -18.33 -6.65 -1.50
C ALA A 70 -17.61 -5.82 -2.57
N SER A 71 -16.66 -6.42 -3.29
CA SER A 71 -15.97 -5.76 -4.41
C SER A 71 -16.94 -5.36 -5.51
N HIS A 72 -17.89 -6.24 -5.90
CA HIS A 72 -18.91 -5.90 -6.88
C HIS A 72 -19.86 -4.80 -6.39
N ALA A 73 -20.22 -4.78 -5.10
CA ALA A 73 -21.05 -3.73 -4.52
C ALA A 73 -20.36 -2.36 -4.59
N VAL A 74 -19.06 -2.30 -4.27
CA VAL A 74 -18.25 -1.09 -4.40
C VAL A 74 -18.18 -0.63 -5.86
N VAL A 75 -17.86 -1.53 -6.78
CA VAL A 75 -17.81 -1.21 -8.22
C VAL A 75 -19.16 -0.67 -8.73
N ALA A 76 -20.27 -1.27 -8.29
CA ALA A 76 -21.62 -0.82 -8.64
C ALA A 76 -21.95 0.57 -8.05
N MET A 77 -21.47 0.88 -6.84
CA MET A 77 -21.68 2.21 -6.24
C MET A 77 -20.97 3.32 -7.02
N PHE A 78 -19.79 3.04 -7.58
CA PHE A 78 -19.00 4.03 -8.29
C PHE A 78 -19.25 4.06 -9.81
N ASP A 79 -20.14 3.21 -10.35
CA ASP A 79 -20.38 3.06 -11.79
C ASP A 79 -19.06 2.87 -12.57
N ILE A 80 -18.07 2.21 -11.94
CA ILE A 80 -16.76 1.96 -12.55
C ILE A 80 -16.93 0.78 -13.50
N TYR A 81 -17.16 1.07 -14.78
CA TYR A 81 -17.16 0.06 -15.81
C TYR A 81 -15.72 -0.44 -16.01
N ASP A 82 -15.40 -1.58 -15.42
CA ASP A 82 -14.12 -2.27 -15.63
C ASP A 82 -14.18 -2.94 -17.02
N GLY A 83 -13.87 -2.16 -18.05
CA GLY A 83 -13.73 -2.69 -19.40
C GLY A 83 -12.61 -3.72 -19.42
N SER A 84 -12.84 -4.89 -20.04
CA SER A 84 -11.77 -5.90 -20.20
C SER A 84 -10.65 -5.45 -21.15
N SER A 85 -10.82 -4.31 -21.81
CA SER A 85 -9.79 -3.66 -22.61
C SER A 85 -8.97 -2.73 -21.73
N HIS A 86 -7.65 -2.70 -21.93
CA HIS A 86 -6.73 -1.73 -21.34
C HIS A 86 -7.01 -0.30 -21.85
N THR A 87 -8.21 0.19 -21.60
CA THR A 87 -8.64 1.54 -21.90
C THR A 87 -8.55 2.32 -20.60
N THR A 88 -7.80 3.41 -20.60
CA THR A 88 -7.68 4.27 -19.42
C THR A 88 -9.08 4.68 -18.95
N PRO A 89 -9.50 4.32 -17.72
CA PRO A 89 -10.82 4.67 -17.24
C PRO A 89 -10.94 6.19 -17.13
N ASP A 90 -12.06 6.74 -17.59
CA ASP A 90 -12.35 8.17 -17.44
C ASP A 90 -12.67 8.48 -15.98
N THR A 91 -11.71 9.08 -15.27
CA THR A 91 -11.83 9.44 -13.85
C THR A 91 -12.48 10.82 -13.63
N SER A 92 -12.90 11.52 -14.68
CA SER A 92 -13.40 12.90 -14.59
C SER A 92 -14.59 13.02 -13.62
N LYS A 93 -15.55 12.10 -13.68
CA LYS A 93 -16.71 12.07 -12.77
C LYS A 93 -16.31 11.91 -11.30
N LEU A 94 -15.32 11.07 -11.04
CA LEU A 94 -14.85 10.75 -9.68
C LEU A 94 -14.13 11.96 -9.07
N VAL A 95 -13.35 12.68 -9.88
CA VAL A 95 -12.74 13.96 -9.48
C VAL A 95 -13.80 14.98 -9.10
N TRP A 96 -14.88 15.11 -9.87
CA TRP A 96 -15.97 16.04 -9.56
C TRP A 96 -16.77 15.62 -8.31
N GLN A 97 -16.98 14.33 -8.09
CA GLN A 97 -17.62 13.83 -6.87
C GLN A 97 -16.79 14.15 -5.62
N VAL A 98 -15.47 13.91 -5.69
CA VAL A 98 -14.55 14.26 -4.60
C VAL A 98 -14.52 15.78 -4.40
N TYR A 99 -14.43 16.55 -5.48
CA TYR A 99 -14.43 18.01 -5.41
C TYR A 99 -15.70 18.55 -4.75
N ASN A 100 -16.89 18.03 -5.10
CA ASN A 100 -18.14 18.45 -4.49
C ASN A 100 -18.23 18.03 -3.02
N ALA A 101 -17.84 16.80 -2.68
CA ALA A 101 -17.84 16.32 -1.30
C ALA A 101 -16.85 17.10 -0.40
N VAL A 102 -15.72 17.52 -0.97
CA VAL A 102 -14.72 18.33 -0.27
C VAL A 102 -15.11 19.80 -0.26
N GLY A 103 -15.79 20.30 -1.29
CA GLY A 103 -16.31 21.68 -1.34
C GLY A 103 -17.20 21.98 -0.14
N ASP A 104 -18.12 21.07 0.18
CA ASP A 104 -18.99 21.17 1.35
C ASP A 104 -18.19 21.23 2.67
N LEU A 105 -17.05 20.52 2.75
CA LEU A 105 -16.15 20.52 3.92
C LEU A 105 -15.21 21.73 3.98
N LEU A 106 -14.88 22.33 2.83
CA LEU A 106 -14.03 23.52 2.73
C LEU A 106 -14.81 24.80 3.06
N GLU A 107 -16.11 24.83 2.75
CA GLU A 107 -17.00 25.94 3.12
C GLU A 107 -17.37 25.95 4.60
N THR A 108 -17.37 24.77 5.25
CA THR A 108 -17.36 24.72 6.71
C THR A 108 -15.99 25.18 7.19
N LYS A 109 -15.88 26.46 7.57
CA LYS A 109 -14.82 26.92 8.47
C LYS A 109 -14.81 25.96 9.67
N ILE A 110 -13.84 25.06 9.68
CA ILE A 110 -13.51 24.33 10.91
C ILE A 110 -12.87 25.40 11.80
N ASP A 111 -13.70 26.12 12.54
CA ASP A 111 -13.25 26.95 13.65
C ASP A 111 -12.63 25.99 14.65
N ARG A 112 -11.34 25.69 14.47
CA ARG A 112 -10.55 24.93 15.42
C ARG A 112 -10.39 25.81 16.65
N ILE A 113 -11.25 25.57 17.64
CA ILE A 113 -11.34 26.31 18.91
C ILE A 113 -10.00 26.33 19.68
N ASP A 114 -9.03 25.46 19.35
CA ASP A 114 -7.74 25.33 20.04
C ASP A 114 -6.48 25.72 19.21
N GLY A 115 -6.63 26.55 18.17
CA GLY A 115 -5.52 26.89 17.26
C GLY A 115 -4.42 27.82 17.83
N ASP A 116 -4.67 28.50 18.96
CA ASP A 116 -3.84 29.63 19.44
C ASP A 116 -2.43 29.24 19.94
N LYS A 117 -2.13 27.94 20.01
CA LYS A 117 -0.81 27.42 20.43
C LYS A 117 -0.07 26.67 19.31
N GLN A 118 -0.59 26.62 18.09
CA GLN A 118 0.13 25.94 17.01
C GLN A 118 1.31 26.80 16.56
N LYS A 119 2.53 26.31 16.85
CA LYS A 119 3.76 26.89 16.31
C LYS A 119 3.63 26.94 14.78
N LEU A 120 3.87 28.13 14.21
CA LEU A 120 3.97 28.30 12.76
C LEU A 120 4.91 27.24 12.21
N ARG A 121 4.44 26.44 11.25
CA ARG A 121 5.31 25.49 10.56
C ARG A 121 6.28 26.30 9.71
N PRO A 122 7.59 26.16 9.93
CA PRO A 122 8.57 26.84 9.09
C PRO A 122 8.44 26.37 7.65
N ASP A 123 8.70 27.29 6.71
CA ASP A 123 8.78 26.94 5.30
C ASP A 123 10.08 26.17 5.06
N LEU A 124 9.98 24.84 5.07
CA LEU A 124 11.10 23.93 4.90
C LEU A 124 11.83 24.13 3.56
N LEU A 125 11.13 24.59 2.52
CA LEU A 125 11.77 24.87 1.22
C LEU A 125 12.60 26.16 1.29
N GLY A 126 12.03 27.22 1.86
CA GLY A 126 12.75 28.48 2.07
C GLY A 126 13.95 28.32 3.00
N GLU A 127 13.77 27.67 4.14
CA GLU A 127 14.85 27.41 5.10
C GLU A 127 15.93 26.48 4.52
N GLY A 128 15.53 25.44 3.79
CA GLY A 128 16.45 24.54 3.11
C GLY A 128 17.28 25.25 2.06
N GLN A 129 16.66 26.13 1.26
CA GLN A 129 17.36 26.95 0.27
C GLN A 129 18.34 27.91 0.94
N GLN A 130 17.93 28.58 2.02
CA GLN A 130 18.80 29.49 2.76
C GLN A 130 20.01 28.75 3.33
N LYS A 131 19.82 27.61 3.99
CA LYS A 131 20.90 26.79 4.56
C LYS A 131 21.86 26.29 3.48
N LEU A 132 21.35 25.86 2.33
CA LEU A 132 22.18 25.38 1.23
C LEU A 132 23.07 26.50 0.65
N VAL A 133 22.55 27.73 0.60
CA VAL A 133 23.29 28.91 0.14
C VAL A 133 24.31 29.38 1.18
N THR A 134 23.97 29.38 2.48
CA THR A 134 24.84 29.96 3.52
C THR A 134 25.96 29.03 3.96
N SER A 135 25.66 27.76 4.26
CA SER A 135 26.63 26.81 4.83
C SER A 135 26.96 25.67 3.87
N GLY A 136 25.96 25.13 3.16
CA GLY A 136 26.12 23.95 2.31
C GLY A 136 27.19 24.12 1.23
N LEU A 137 27.14 25.21 0.47
CA LEU A 137 28.09 25.44 -0.63
C LEU A 137 29.52 25.74 -0.13
N THR A 138 29.64 26.47 0.98
CA THR A 138 30.93 26.83 1.58
C THR A 138 31.63 25.59 2.15
N ASN A 139 30.90 24.74 2.86
CA ASN A 139 31.41 23.49 3.42
C ASN A 139 31.74 22.48 2.32
N PHE A 140 30.90 22.35 1.30
CA PHE A 140 31.17 21.49 0.15
C PHE A 140 32.47 21.89 -0.55
N ASN A 141 32.66 23.19 -0.84
CA ASN A 141 33.88 23.68 -1.47
C ASN A 141 35.13 23.47 -0.61
N LYS A 142 35.00 23.62 0.71
CA LYS A 142 36.08 23.37 1.66
C LYS A 142 36.47 21.88 1.69
N ASN A 143 35.48 20.98 1.73
CA ASN A 143 35.68 19.54 1.72
C ASN A 143 36.29 19.05 0.40
N MET A 144 35.83 19.58 -0.74
CA MET A 144 36.40 19.28 -2.05
C MET A 144 37.87 19.70 -2.14
N ARG A 145 38.22 20.88 -1.63
CA ARG A 145 39.63 21.32 -1.59
C ARG A 145 40.49 20.46 -0.67
N ALA A 146 39.97 20.07 0.50
CA ALA A 146 40.66 19.16 1.41
C ALA A 146 40.95 17.82 0.73
N LEU A 147 39.96 17.27 0.02
CA LEU A 147 40.08 16.02 -0.73
C LEU A 147 41.12 16.10 -1.86
N TYR A 148 41.16 17.21 -2.62
CA TYR A 148 42.21 17.42 -3.63
C TYR A 148 43.62 17.61 -3.05
N SER A 149 43.74 18.12 -1.81
CA SER A 149 45.02 18.35 -1.15
C SER A 149 45.58 17.13 -0.40
N GLY A 150 44.81 16.03 -0.29
CA GLY A 150 45.23 14.80 0.38
C GLY A 150 45.33 14.87 1.91
N LEU A 151 44.82 15.94 2.53
CA LEU A 151 44.71 16.05 3.98
C LEU A 151 43.50 15.25 4.49
N ALA A 152 43.73 14.39 5.48
CA ALA A 152 42.66 13.63 6.12
C ALA A 152 41.70 14.58 6.85
N VAL A 153 40.40 14.43 6.58
CA VAL A 153 39.29 15.30 7.02
C VAL A 153 39.06 15.27 8.55
N ASN A 154 39.87 14.53 9.31
CA ASN A 154 39.68 14.37 10.75
C ASN A 154 40.10 15.57 11.60
N GLU A 155 40.77 16.59 11.04
CA GLU A 155 41.20 17.79 11.79
C GLU A 155 40.28 19.01 11.56
N PHE A 156 39.23 18.87 10.74
CA PHE A 156 38.26 19.93 10.44
C PHE A 156 36.82 19.48 10.72
N VAL A 157 36.60 18.85 11.87
CA VAL A 157 35.24 18.72 12.42
C VAL A 157 34.82 20.13 12.86
N VAL A 158 34.19 20.86 11.95
CA VAL A 158 33.28 21.92 12.36
C VAL A 158 32.14 21.17 13.04
N GLU A 159 32.06 21.24 14.36
CA GLU A 159 30.88 20.80 15.09
C GLU A 159 29.69 21.55 14.49
N GLU A 160 28.94 20.87 13.62
CA GLU A 160 27.60 21.31 13.29
C GLU A 160 26.80 21.10 14.58
N GLU A 161 26.61 22.17 15.36
CA GLU A 161 25.57 22.18 16.39
C GLU A 161 24.24 21.91 15.66
N ASP A 162 23.78 20.67 15.76
CA ASP A 162 22.47 20.27 15.26
C ASP A 162 21.41 21.00 16.09
N GLU A 163 20.88 22.10 15.56
CA GLU A 163 19.83 22.90 16.19
C GLU A 163 18.47 22.15 16.27
N LEU A 164 18.39 20.92 15.78
CA LEU A 164 17.21 20.08 15.95
C LEU A 164 17.13 19.62 17.40
N PRO A 165 15.99 19.82 18.10
CA PRO A 165 15.83 19.32 19.45
C PRO A 165 16.03 17.79 19.46
N PRO A 166 16.73 17.23 20.45
CA PRO A 166 16.96 15.80 20.54
C PRO A 166 15.61 15.07 20.47
N MET A 167 15.46 14.17 19.51
CA MET A 167 14.27 13.33 19.43
C MET A 167 14.20 12.50 20.71
N GLY A 168 13.11 12.65 21.47
CA GLY A 168 12.91 12.05 22.79
C GLY A 168 12.67 10.53 22.77
N PHE A 169 13.51 9.78 22.06
CA PHE A 169 13.54 8.32 22.14
C PHE A 169 14.62 7.91 23.13
N SER A 170 14.23 7.68 24.39
CA SER A 170 15.07 6.97 25.35
C SER A 170 14.97 5.47 25.07
N PHE A 171 16.06 4.83 24.66
CA PHE A 171 16.20 3.38 24.75
C PHE A 171 16.58 3.05 26.20
N GLN A 172 15.73 2.31 26.91
CA GLN A 172 16.16 1.64 28.14
C GLN A 172 17.04 0.47 27.73
N GLU A 173 18.33 0.56 28.02
CA GLU A 173 19.22 -0.60 27.96
C GLU A 173 18.75 -1.60 29.03
N PRO A 174 18.57 -2.88 28.69
CA PRO A 174 18.27 -3.89 29.68
C PRO A 174 19.46 -4.03 30.63
N GLU A 175 19.22 -3.88 31.93
CA GLU A 175 20.19 -4.18 32.98
C GLU A 175 20.54 -5.66 32.90
N ASP A 176 21.78 -5.96 32.47
CA ASP A 176 22.35 -7.29 32.56
C ASP A 176 22.43 -7.68 34.04
N ALA A 177 21.56 -8.59 34.46
CA ALA A 177 21.61 -9.22 35.76
C ALA A 177 22.84 -10.14 35.81
N GLU A 178 23.86 -9.75 36.56
CA GLU A 178 24.95 -10.63 36.97
C GLU A 178 24.39 -11.67 37.97
N ASP A 179 24.03 -12.85 37.46
CA ASP A 179 23.79 -14.02 38.31
C ASP A 179 25.13 -14.58 38.82
N GLU A 180 25.53 -14.14 40.02
CA GLU A 180 26.50 -14.84 40.85
C GLU A 180 25.93 -16.22 41.24
N ASN A 181 26.36 -17.28 40.56
CA ASN A 181 26.16 -18.66 41.04
C ASN A 181 27.41 -19.13 41.78
N GLU A 182 27.33 -19.04 43.11
CA GLU A 182 28.13 -19.77 44.08
C GLU A 182 27.63 -21.21 44.18
N TYR A 183 28.44 -22.19 43.75
CA TYR A 183 28.51 -23.55 44.28
C TYR A 183 29.85 -24.21 43.93
#